data_AF-A0A1I6IP77-F1
#
_entry.id   AF-A0A1I6IP77-F1
#
_cell.length_a   1.000
_cell.length_b   1.000
_cell.length_c   1.000
_cell.angle_alpha   90.00
_cell.angle_beta   90.00
_cell.angle_gamma   90.00
#
_symmetry.space_group_name_H-M   'P 1'
#
loop_
_entity.id
_entity.type
_entity.pdbx_description
1 polymer ?
#
loop_
_entity_poly.entity_id
_entity_poly.type
_entity_poly.pdbx_seq_one_letter_code
_entity_poly.pdbx_strand_id
1 'polypeptide(L)'
;MELPTPQDLRQRRKELDLTQSTLAEMAGVSQPLIARIEGGDVDPRLSTLRRIVNALDEAEGSVVHADDLMHTTVVSVSPDDSVRTARDRMLDEGFSQLPVIRDGRPVGIISNGDIRRVQDEDVGELPVAEVMRESITTVEPNATLEEIDSSLDHNAAVLVVEGGQTVGIITEADVAARL
;
A
#
# COMPACT_ATOMS: atom_id res chain seq x y z
N MET A 1 -13.30 5.99 3.54
CA MET A 1 -12.89 7.39 3.79
C MET A 1 -14.04 8.29 3.33
N GLU A 2 -14.61 9.10 4.22
CA GLU A 2 -15.66 10.06 3.87
C GLU A 2 -15.05 11.26 3.11
N LEU A 3 -15.78 11.82 2.15
CA LEU A 3 -15.31 12.99 1.39
C LEU A 3 -15.39 14.25 2.25
N PRO A 4 -14.33 15.07 2.34
CA PRO A 4 -14.32 16.28 3.15
C PRO A 4 -15.28 17.34 2.57
N THR A 5 -15.98 18.03 3.46
CA THR A 5 -16.85 19.15 3.09
C THR A 5 -16.04 20.41 2.80
N PRO A 6 -16.64 21.42 2.11
CA PRO A 6 -16.05 22.75 1.98
C PRO A 6 -15.56 23.39 3.29
N GLN A 7 -16.30 23.15 4.39
CA GLN A 7 -15.93 23.67 5.70
C GLN A 7 -14.70 22.96 6.25
N ASP A 8 -14.59 21.65 6.06
CA ASP A 8 -13.42 20.86 6.52
C ASP A 8 -12.14 21.33 5.82
N LEU A 9 -12.18 21.53 4.50
CA LEU A 9 -11.02 22.03 3.74
C LEU A 9 -10.57 23.41 4.23
N ARG A 10 -11.52 24.30 4.48
CA ARG A 10 -11.24 25.65 5.00
C ARG A 10 -10.65 25.60 6.40
N GLN A 11 -11.16 24.72 7.24
CA GLN A 11 -10.72 24.56 8.62
C GLN A 11 -9.28 24.02 8.67
N ARG A 12 -9.01 22.90 7.98
CA ARG A 12 -7.67 22.30 7.87
C ARG A 12 -6.64 23.30 7.34
N ARG A 13 -6.95 24.01 6.25
CA ARG A 13 -6.05 25.04 5.70
C ARG A 13 -5.65 26.08 6.74
N LYS A 14 -6.60 26.54 7.57
CA LYS A 14 -6.35 27.54 8.60
C LYS A 14 -5.56 27.00 9.78
N GLU A 15 -5.78 25.74 10.17
CA GLU A 15 -5.02 25.07 11.23
C GLU A 15 -3.54 24.93 10.86
N LEU A 16 -3.25 24.83 9.56
CA LEU A 16 -1.91 24.80 8.98
C LEU A 16 -1.31 26.17 8.68
N ASP A 17 -1.97 27.26 9.12
CA ASP A 17 -1.57 28.65 8.84
C ASP A 17 -1.37 28.98 7.34
N LEU A 18 -2.01 28.22 6.44
CA LEU A 18 -1.89 28.42 5.00
C LEU A 18 -2.86 29.49 4.50
N THR A 19 -2.38 30.34 3.58
CA THR A 19 -3.27 31.21 2.81
C THR A 19 -3.97 30.42 1.70
N GLN A 20 -5.10 30.91 1.19
CA GLN A 20 -5.76 30.30 0.02
C GLN A 20 -4.84 30.29 -1.21
N SER A 21 -3.96 31.29 -1.34
CA SER A 21 -2.97 31.35 -2.42
C SER A 21 -1.92 30.25 -2.29
N THR A 22 -1.41 30.05 -1.08
CA THR A 22 -0.42 29.00 -0.78
C THR A 22 -0.99 27.62 -1.06
N LEU A 23 -2.21 27.33 -0.57
CA LEU A 23 -2.86 26.05 -0.86
C LEU A 23 -3.14 25.86 -2.36
N ALA A 24 -3.54 26.92 -3.06
CA ALA A 24 -3.78 26.87 -4.49
C ALA A 24 -2.51 26.55 -5.29
N GLU A 25 -1.38 27.15 -4.91
CA GLU A 25 -0.06 26.88 -5.50
C GLU A 25 0.35 25.42 -5.30
N MET A 26 0.28 24.93 -4.06
CA MET A 26 0.60 23.54 -3.70
C MET A 26 -0.29 22.53 -4.44
N ALA A 27 -1.60 22.79 -4.51
CA ALA A 27 -2.54 21.95 -5.23
C ALA A 27 -2.49 22.13 -6.77
N GLY A 28 -1.70 23.09 -7.28
CA GLY A 28 -1.59 23.47 -8.69
C GLY A 28 -2.92 23.90 -9.33
N VAL A 29 -3.74 24.62 -8.58
CA VAL A 29 -5.02 25.21 -9.01
C VAL A 29 -5.00 26.73 -8.82
N SER A 30 -6.06 27.43 -9.26
CA SER A 30 -6.14 28.87 -9.06
C SER A 30 -6.69 29.21 -7.67
N GLN A 31 -6.16 30.26 -7.04
CA GLN A 31 -6.67 30.76 -5.76
C GLN A 31 -8.18 31.11 -5.80
N PRO A 32 -8.73 31.71 -6.87
CA PRO A 32 -10.17 31.92 -6.99
C PRO A 32 -10.99 30.62 -6.96
N LEU A 33 -10.44 29.50 -7.45
CA LEU A 33 -11.11 28.20 -7.38
C LEU A 33 -11.17 27.69 -5.93
N ILE A 34 -10.07 27.78 -5.17
CA ILE A 34 -10.05 27.44 -3.73
C ILE A 34 -11.08 28.28 -2.97
N ALA A 35 -11.13 29.60 -3.21
CA ALA A 35 -12.06 30.48 -2.53
C ALA A 35 -13.53 30.11 -2.78
N ARG A 36 -13.88 29.76 -4.02
CA ARG A 36 -15.24 29.33 -4.39
C ARG A 36 -15.61 27.97 -3.82
N ILE A 37 -14.65 27.03 -3.76
CA ILE A 37 -14.86 25.71 -3.14
C ILE A 37 -15.10 25.88 -1.64
N GLU A 38 -14.23 26.59 -0.91
CA GLU A 38 -14.38 26.83 0.54
C GLU A 38 -15.65 27.63 0.89
N GLY A 39 -16.11 28.47 -0.04
CA GLY A 39 -17.37 29.20 0.08
C GLY A 39 -18.61 28.34 -0.16
N GLY A 40 -18.47 27.14 -0.72
CA GLY A 40 -19.57 26.28 -1.12
C GLY A 40 -20.25 26.68 -2.43
N ASP A 41 -19.67 27.62 -3.20
CA ASP A 41 -20.21 28.12 -4.46
C ASP A 41 -19.94 27.19 -5.65
N VAL A 42 -19.05 26.22 -5.48
CA VAL A 42 -18.62 25.27 -6.51
C VAL A 42 -18.43 23.90 -5.91
N ASP A 43 -19.02 22.89 -6.54
CA ASP A 43 -18.67 21.49 -6.32
C ASP A 43 -17.48 21.11 -7.22
N PRO A 44 -16.30 20.83 -6.66
CA PRO A 44 -15.12 20.50 -7.45
C PRO A 44 -15.25 19.11 -8.08
N ARG A 45 -14.62 18.93 -9.25
CA ARG A 45 -14.38 17.56 -9.75
C ARG A 45 -13.54 16.79 -8.73
N LEU A 46 -13.76 15.48 -8.65
CA LEU A 46 -13.02 14.60 -7.73
C LEU A 46 -11.49 14.72 -7.88
N SER A 47 -10.98 14.89 -9.10
CA SER A 47 -9.55 15.10 -9.35
C SER A 47 -9.02 16.41 -8.78
N THR A 48 -9.83 17.49 -8.78
CA THR A 48 -9.47 18.76 -8.15
C THR A 48 -9.51 18.65 -6.64
N LEU A 49 -10.54 18.00 -6.09
CA LEU A 49 -10.67 17.78 -4.65
C LEU A 49 -9.46 17.00 -4.11
N ARG A 50 -9.04 15.92 -4.79
CA ARG A 50 -7.86 15.13 -4.42
C ARG A 50 -6.59 15.96 -4.35
N ARG A 51 -6.34 16.83 -5.34
CA ARG A 51 -5.16 17.72 -5.35
C ARG A 51 -5.13 18.68 -4.16
N ILE A 52 -6.30 19.19 -3.74
CA ILE A 52 -6.42 20.08 -2.58
C ILE A 52 -6.18 19.31 -1.28
N VAL A 53 -6.75 18.11 -1.16
CA VAL A 53 -6.55 17.24 0.01
C VAL A 53 -5.08 16.86 0.15
N ASN A 54 -4.44 16.37 -0.92
CA ASN A 54 -3.02 16.00 -0.89
C ASN A 54 -2.12 17.20 -0.50
N ALA A 55 -2.40 18.40 -1.02
CA ALA A 55 -1.64 19.59 -0.64
C ALA A 55 -1.81 19.99 0.83
N LEU A 56 -3.00 19.73 1.41
CA LEU A 56 -3.22 19.92 2.85
C LEU A 56 -2.49 18.84 3.65
N ASP A 57 -2.56 17.59 3.21
CA ASP A 57 -1.87 16.45 3.83
C ASP A 57 -0.34 16.68 3.86
N GLU A 58 0.24 17.12 2.74
CA GLU A 58 1.66 17.48 2.64
C GLU A 58 2.04 18.63 3.59
N ALA A 59 1.19 19.66 3.71
CA ALA A 59 1.43 20.80 4.59
C ALA A 59 1.24 20.48 6.07
N GLU A 60 0.36 19.53 6.39
CA GLU A 60 0.12 19.00 7.73
C GLU A 60 1.27 18.12 8.19
N GLY A 61 2.16 17.74 7.28
CA GLY A 61 3.14 16.69 7.52
C GLY A 61 2.44 15.39 7.87
N SER A 62 1.21 15.17 7.39
CA SER A 62 0.50 13.92 7.61
C SER A 62 1.23 12.85 6.82
N VAL A 63 2.14 12.19 7.53
CA VAL A 63 2.90 11.06 7.06
C VAL A 63 1.91 10.03 6.57
N VAL A 64 1.97 9.71 5.27
CA VAL A 64 1.23 8.57 4.73
C VAL A 64 1.80 7.32 5.38
N HIS A 65 0.94 6.54 6.01
CA HIS A 65 1.31 5.33 6.72
C HIS A 65 0.98 4.07 5.90
N ALA A 66 1.48 2.91 6.33
CA ALA A 66 1.25 1.65 5.64
C ALA A 66 -0.25 1.28 5.59
N ASP A 67 -0.99 1.54 6.67
CA ASP A 67 -2.44 1.30 6.73
C ASP A 67 -3.25 2.14 5.73
N ASP A 68 -2.73 3.30 5.34
CA ASP A 68 -3.29 4.16 4.31
C ASP A 68 -3.12 3.58 2.89
N LEU A 69 -2.08 2.76 2.67
CA LEU A 69 -1.69 2.18 1.38
C LEU A 69 -2.20 0.74 1.18
N MET A 70 -2.25 -0.03 2.26
CA MET A 70 -2.27 -1.49 2.16
C MET A 70 -3.58 -2.06 1.62
N HIS A 71 -3.45 -3.22 0.99
CA HIS A 71 -4.56 -4.11 0.73
C HIS A 71 -4.70 -5.11 1.88
N THR A 72 -5.88 -5.16 2.51
CA THR A 72 -6.15 -6.05 3.66
C THR A 72 -6.35 -7.51 3.27
N THR A 73 -6.68 -7.78 2.01
CA THR A 73 -6.80 -9.14 1.49
C THR A 73 -5.45 -9.60 0.97
N VAL A 74 -4.77 -10.46 1.74
CA VAL A 74 -3.48 -11.03 1.36
C VAL A 74 -3.70 -12.44 0.83
N VAL A 75 -3.47 -12.64 -0.46
CA VAL A 75 -3.40 -13.98 -1.06
C VAL A 75 -2.09 -14.63 -0.63
N SER A 76 -2.18 -15.76 0.06
CA SER A 76 -1.02 -16.47 0.65
C SER A 76 -1.12 -17.98 0.48
N VAL A 77 -0.10 -18.70 0.94
CA VAL A 77 -0.11 -20.17 1.11
C VAL A 77 0.39 -20.56 2.50
N SER A 78 0.03 -21.76 2.95
CA SER A 78 0.62 -22.38 4.14
C SER A 78 2.00 -22.97 3.80
N PRO A 79 2.95 -22.98 4.74
CA PRO A 79 4.21 -23.73 4.57
C PRO A 79 3.98 -25.24 4.36
N ASP A 80 2.84 -25.77 4.81
CA ASP A 80 2.49 -27.18 4.71
C ASP A 80 1.69 -27.50 3.42
N ASP A 81 1.30 -26.48 2.65
CA ASP A 81 0.71 -26.67 1.32
C ASP A 81 1.75 -27.25 0.34
N SER A 82 1.29 -27.92 -0.71
CA SER A 82 2.19 -28.36 -1.77
C SER A 82 2.60 -27.22 -2.70
N VAL A 83 3.79 -27.32 -3.28
CA VAL A 83 4.26 -26.35 -4.31
C VAL A 83 3.30 -26.28 -5.50
N ARG A 84 2.65 -27.38 -5.87
CA ARG A 84 1.59 -27.39 -6.88
C ARG A 84 0.45 -26.43 -6.52
N THR A 85 -0.03 -26.51 -5.28
CA THR A 85 -1.07 -25.60 -4.76
C THR A 85 -0.63 -24.14 -4.84
N ALA A 86 0.62 -23.86 -4.47
CA ALA A 86 1.17 -22.51 -4.56
C ALA A 86 1.25 -21.99 -6.01
N ARG A 87 1.70 -22.84 -6.94
CA ARG A 87 1.78 -22.49 -8.37
C ARG A 87 0.40 -22.25 -8.97
N ASP A 88 -0.58 -23.08 -8.64
CA ASP A 88 -1.93 -22.97 -9.16
C ASP A 88 -2.59 -21.68 -8.61
N ARG A 89 -2.42 -21.36 -7.31
CA ARG A 89 -2.83 -20.05 -6.75
C ARG A 89 -2.16 -18.86 -7.45
N MET A 90 -0.85 -18.94 -7.72
CA MET A 90 -0.13 -17.91 -8.47
C MET A 90 -0.74 -17.70 -9.86
N LEU A 91 -1.07 -18.79 -10.57
CA LEU A 91 -1.68 -18.74 -11.89
C LEU A 91 -3.09 -18.14 -11.86
N ASP A 92 -3.94 -18.60 -10.93
CA ASP A 92 -5.34 -18.20 -10.84
C ASP A 92 -5.49 -16.72 -10.48
N GLU A 93 -4.61 -16.22 -9.59
CA GLU A 93 -4.63 -14.84 -9.11
C GLU A 93 -3.71 -13.90 -9.92
N GLY A 94 -2.94 -14.44 -10.86
CA GLY A 94 -2.02 -13.67 -11.71
C GLY A 94 -0.76 -13.16 -11.00
N PHE A 95 -0.34 -13.81 -9.91
CA PHE A 95 0.84 -13.45 -9.14
C PHE A 95 2.07 -14.28 -9.52
N SER A 96 3.27 -13.71 -9.36
CA SER A 96 4.54 -14.39 -9.63
C SER A 96 5.21 -14.98 -8.37
N GLN A 97 4.67 -14.60 -7.21
CA GLN A 97 5.13 -14.98 -5.88
C GLN A 97 3.99 -14.84 -4.88
N LEU A 98 4.07 -15.58 -3.77
CA LEU A 98 3.09 -15.54 -2.69
C LEU A 98 3.81 -15.49 -1.33
N PRO A 99 3.31 -14.69 -0.38
CA PRO A 99 3.72 -14.81 1.00
C PRO A 99 3.30 -16.17 1.56
N VAL A 100 4.17 -16.75 2.38
CA VAL A 100 3.91 -17.98 3.11
C VAL A 100 3.54 -17.60 4.53
N ILE A 101 2.34 -17.99 4.97
CA ILE A 101 1.75 -17.57 6.26
C ILE A 101 1.32 -18.82 7.04
N ARG A 102 1.72 -18.90 8.32
CA ARG A 102 1.27 -19.92 9.27
C ARG A 102 0.59 -19.24 10.45
N ASP A 103 -0.65 -19.63 10.74
CA ASP A 103 -1.43 -19.09 11.86
C ASP A 103 -1.46 -17.53 11.88
N GLY A 104 -1.68 -16.94 10.70
CA GLY A 104 -1.69 -15.49 10.49
C GLY A 104 -0.32 -14.82 10.54
N ARG A 105 0.77 -15.56 10.82
CA ARG A 105 2.13 -15.03 10.89
C ARG A 105 2.87 -15.28 9.58
N PRO A 106 3.57 -14.30 9.02
CA PRO A 106 4.39 -14.53 7.84
C PRO A 106 5.63 -15.33 8.24
N VAL A 107 5.90 -16.42 7.51
CA VAL A 107 7.03 -17.34 7.75
C VAL A 107 7.95 -17.53 6.55
N GLY A 108 7.55 -17.10 5.35
CA GLY A 108 8.44 -17.03 4.21
C GLY A 108 7.81 -16.38 2.98
N ILE A 109 8.49 -16.51 1.86
CA ILE A 109 7.98 -16.17 0.53
C ILE A 109 8.35 -17.29 -0.44
N ILE A 110 7.43 -17.63 -1.33
CA ILE A 110 7.69 -18.57 -2.44
C ILE A 110 7.42 -17.86 -3.76
N SER A 111 8.35 -18.00 -4.71
CA SER A 111 8.22 -17.43 -6.05
C SER A 111 8.38 -18.50 -7.14
N ASN A 112 7.89 -18.20 -8.34
CA ASN A 112 8.17 -19.00 -9.52
C ASN A 112 9.69 -19.18 -9.77
N GLY A 113 10.51 -18.21 -9.35
CA GLY A 113 11.97 -18.31 -9.42
C GLY A 113 12.55 -19.35 -8.46
N ASP A 114 11.98 -19.46 -7.26
CA ASP A 114 12.41 -20.43 -6.24
C ASP A 114 12.06 -21.85 -6.68
N ILE A 115 10.82 -22.05 -7.16
CA ILE A 115 10.35 -23.34 -7.68
C ILE A 115 11.22 -23.84 -8.84
N ARG A 116 11.59 -22.97 -9.79
CA ARG A 116 12.42 -23.35 -10.95
C ARG A 116 13.85 -23.75 -10.61
N ARG A 117 14.38 -23.34 -9.45
CA ARG A 117 15.75 -23.66 -9.04
C ARG A 117 15.87 -25.08 -8.46
N VAL A 118 14.75 -25.67 -8.04
CA VAL A 118 14.70 -27.04 -7.52
C VAL A 118 14.80 -28.01 -8.69
N GLN A 119 15.84 -28.83 -8.69
CA GLN A 119 16.06 -29.88 -9.70
C GLN A 119 15.45 -31.20 -9.23
N ASP A 120 14.12 -31.20 -9.07
CA ASP A 120 13.33 -32.37 -8.68
C ASP A 120 12.12 -32.49 -9.61
N GLU A 121 11.90 -33.67 -10.19
CA GLU A 121 10.79 -33.93 -11.10
C GLU A 121 9.43 -33.89 -10.38
N ASP A 122 9.43 -34.18 -9.08
CA ASP A 122 8.26 -34.20 -8.21
C ASP A 122 8.16 -32.94 -7.33
N VAL A 123 8.85 -31.84 -7.69
CA VAL A 123 8.85 -30.56 -6.93
C VAL A 123 7.43 -30.09 -6.57
N GLY A 124 6.43 -30.38 -7.41
CA GLY A 124 5.04 -30.00 -7.17
C GLY A 124 4.42 -30.67 -5.93
N GLU A 125 4.91 -31.83 -5.52
CA GLU A 125 4.43 -32.56 -4.34
C GLU A 125 5.18 -32.19 -3.06
N LEU A 126 6.32 -31.52 -3.16
CA LEU A 126 7.06 -31.04 -2.01
C LEU A 126 6.24 -29.98 -1.25
N PRO A 127 6.37 -29.93 0.09
CA PRO A 127 5.77 -28.86 0.87
C PRO A 127 6.46 -27.53 0.55
N VAL A 128 5.68 -26.44 0.59
CA VAL A 128 6.16 -25.08 0.35
C VAL A 128 7.34 -24.73 1.26
N ALA A 129 7.35 -25.22 2.51
CA ALA A 129 8.43 -25.01 3.46
C ALA A 129 9.82 -25.47 2.97
N GLU A 130 9.89 -26.46 2.09
CA GLU A 130 11.15 -26.99 1.55
C GLU A 130 11.72 -26.14 0.39
N VAL A 131 10.88 -25.32 -0.23
CA VAL A 131 11.24 -24.54 -1.43
C VAL A 131 11.23 -23.04 -1.18
N MET A 132 10.44 -22.56 -0.21
CA MET A 132 10.33 -21.16 0.13
C MET A 132 11.65 -20.57 0.64
N ARG A 133 11.75 -19.24 0.59
CA ARG A 133 12.79 -18.49 1.27
C ARG A 133 12.25 -17.99 2.61
N GLU A 134 13.03 -18.11 3.67
CA GLU A 134 12.74 -17.58 5.01
C GLU A 134 12.97 -16.04 5.10
N SER A 135 13.00 -15.35 3.95
CA SER A 135 13.20 -13.90 3.87
C SER A 135 11.86 -13.20 3.63
N ILE A 136 11.42 -12.39 4.60
CA ILE A 136 10.18 -11.61 4.50
C ILE A 136 10.49 -10.19 4.92
N THR A 137 10.12 -9.24 4.07
CA THR A 137 10.15 -7.83 4.43
C THR A 137 8.78 -7.46 5.01
N THR A 138 8.78 -6.96 6.24
CA THR A 138 7.56 -6.59 6.96
C THR A 138 7.67 -5.18 7.53
N VAL A 139 6.56 -4.47 7.60
CA VAL A 139 6.44 -3.16 8.26
C VAL A 139 5.25 -3.15 9.22
N GLU A 140 5.28 -2.24 10.20
CA GLU A 140 4.12 -1.97 11.06
C GLU A 140 3.09 -1.07 10.33
N PRO A 141 1.81 -1.06 10.75
CA PRO A 141 0.77 -0.23 10.12
C PRO A 141 1.09 1.26 10.07
N ASN A 142 1.84 1.76 11.06
CA ASN A 142 2.28 3.15 11.16
C ASN A 142 3.61 3.43 10.45
N ALA A 143 4.18 2.47 9.71
CA ALA A 143 5.39 2.73 8.93
C ALA A 143 5.12 3.79 7.88
N THR A 144 6.08 4.69 7.68
CA THR A 144 5.97 5.84 6.80
C THR A 144 6.13 5.44 5.33
N LEU A 145 5.62 6.27 4.42
CA LEU A 145 5.83 6.07 2.98
C LEU A 145 7.30 5.93 2.60
N GLU A 146 8.20 6.70 3.23
CA GLU A 146 9.65 6.61 2.97
C GLU A 146 10.22 5.25 3.41
N GLU A 147 9.81 4.73 4.55
CA GLU A 147 10.21 3.39 5.02
C GLU A 147 9.67 2.29 4.10
N ILE A 148 8.46 2.45 3.59
CA ILE A 148 7.81 1.50 2.68
C ILE A 148 8.51 1.51 1.31
N ASP A 149 8.79 2.69 0.76
CA ASP A 149 9.47 2.88 -0.53
C ASP A 149 10.89 2.28 -0.49
N SER A 150 11.65 2.60 0.56
CA SER A 150 12.98 2.01 0.82
C SER A 150 12.95 0.48 0.97
N SER A 151 11.87 -0.04 1.55
CA SER A 151 11.66 -1.49 1.66
C SER A 151 11.35 -2.13 0.29
N LEU A 152 10.66 -1.42 -0.60
CA LEU A 152 10.29 -1.89 -1.93
C LEU A 152 11.43 -1.81 -2.96
N ASP A 153 12.43 -0.93 -2.78
CA ASP A 153 13.63 -0.84 -3.63
C ASP A 153 14.31 -2.19 -3.90
N HIS A 154 14.19 -3.12 -2.94
CA HIS A 154 14.82 -4.43 -2.98
C HIS A 154 13.81 -5.59 -2.99
N ASN A 155 12.50 -5.30 -2.92
CA ASN A 155 11.45 -6.30 -2.74
C ASN A 155 10.20 -5.93 -3.54
N ALA A 156 9.65 -6.88 -4.30
CA ALA A 156 8.45 -6.62 -5.09
C ALA A 156 7.17 -6.36 -4.26
N ALA A 157 7.17 -6.69 -2.96
CA ALA A 157 6.09 -6.41 -2.04
C ALA A 157 6.58 -6.41 -0.58
N VAL A 158 5.85 -5.74 0.30
CA VAL A 158 6.07 -5.69 1.75
C VAL A 158 4.78 -6.11 2.46
N LEU A 159 4.89 -6.96 3.48
CA LEU A 159 3.74 -7.34 4.31
C LEU A 159 3.57 -6.34 5.46
N VAL A 160 2.33 -5.93 5.72
CA VAL A 160 1.99 -5.14 6.90
C VAL A 160 1.61 -6.10 8.02
N VAL A 161 2.30 -5.97 9.15
CA VAL A 161 2.19 -6.88 10.29
C VAL A 161 1.92 -6.08 11.56
N GLU A 162 0.86 -6.43 12.28
CA GLU A 162 0.50 -5.85 13.58
C GLU A 162 0.44 -6.96 14.64
N GLY A 163 1.16 -6.81 15.75
CA GLY A 163 1.18 -7.83 16.80
C GLY A 163 1.66 -9.22 16.32
N GLY A 164 2.47 -9.25 15.25
CA GLY A 164 2.94 -10.48 14.60
C GLY A 164 1.91 -11.14 13.68
N GLN A 165 0.77 -10.51 13.39
CA GLN A 165 -0.24 -10.99 12.45
C GLN A 165 -0.19 -10.17 11.17
N THR A 166 -0.26 -10.83 10.01
CA THR A 166 -0.39 -10.16 8.71
C THR A 166 -1.77 -9.51 8.62
N VAL A 167 -1.77 -8.19 8.47
CA VAL A 167 -2.98 -7.36 8.34
C VAL A 167 -3.11 -6.73 6.95
N GLY A 168 -2.05 -6.78 6.14
CA GLY A 168 -2.11 -6.33 4.75
C GLY A 168 -0.83 -6.57 3.96
N ILE A 169 -0.84 -6.09 2.71
CA ILE A 169 0.29 -6.12 1.79
C ILE A 169 0.33 -4.82 0.98
N ILE A 170 1.54 -4.37 0.66
CA ILE A 170 1.81 -3.18 -0.15
C ILE A 170 2.82 -3.54 -1.24
N THR A 171 2.62 -3.01 -2.44
CA THR A 171 3.48 -3.15 -3.61
C THR A 171 3.90 -1.79 -4.15
N GLU A 172 4.88 -1.75 -5.06
CA GLU A 172 5.27 -0.52 -5.77
C GLU A 172 4.09 0.15 -6.49
N ALA A 173 3.12 -0.64 -6.98
CA ALA A 173 1.95 -0.10 -7.65
C ALA A 173 1.07 0.72 -6.69
N ASP A 174 1.02 0.34 -5.41
CA ASP A 174 0.24 1.03 -4.38
C ASP A 174 0.89 2.36 -3.99
N VAL A 175 2.24 2.38 -3.89
CA VAL A 175 3.03 3.59 -3.69
C VAL A 175 2.90 4.54 -4.87
N ALA A 176 3.06 4.02 -6.10
CA ALA A 176 2.97 4.81 -7.32
C ALA A 176 1.57 5.40 -7.56
N ALA A 177 0.50 4.76 -7.07
CA ALA A 177 -0.85 5.31 -7.17
C ALA A 177 -1.09 6.57 -6.31
N ARG A 178 -0.15 6.92 -5.44
CA ARG A 178 -0.21 8.08 -4.53
C ARG A 178 0.69 9.25 -4.93
N LEU A 179 1.64 9.03 -5.85
CA LEU A 179 2.51 10.04 -6.46
C LEU A 179 1.88 10.61 -7.75
#